data_AF-A0AAV7REX6-F1
#
_entry.id   AF-A0AAV7REX6-F1
#
_cell.length_a   1.000
_cell.length_b   1.000
_cell.length_c   1.000
_cell.angle_alpha   90.00
_cell.angle_beta   90.00
_cell.angle_gamma   90.00
#
_symmetry.space_group_name_H-M   'P 1'
#
loop_
_entity.id
_entity.type
_entity.pdbx_description
1 polymer ?
#
loop_
_entity_poly.entity_id
_entity_poly.type
_entity_poly.pdbx_seq_one_letter_code
_entity_poly.pdbx_strand_id
1 'polypeptide(L)'
;MTAVLTQKTSMGHKTIAYYSGLLDTVMKEHYPCEQALATAAFAVQKSTTIVMGSPLTLYVEHAVLTILQKSKSTLTTQRVSGYEVILSMPSLQVVRCHTFNPATFFAHPVSDDEQVHDCATYTPEKESGIGEDPIPGSMLLFVNGSSLIDQETGIRHSGEAVVKAEQQRSADTLQIVSQIPLPSHFSAQAAELVAIIEVLQHAEGLEVIIYSDSAYVTTTVHSSIHRWERRGFLKYDGSPVMHKDLLAQLIKALTLPSKVAVIKCAEHTNQQDLVSRGNALADWAAKEAAKTSPNYSEQDEHTLGMMTSRQQNATELPPHTQRQHDYIYVNCKNKHYLMKGICGSSEGLYSHQQILSIGKKAQVSQRFHKPCCMQP
;
A
#
# COMPACT_ATOMS: atom_id res chain seq x y z
N MET A 1 3.45 -11.71 5.42
CA MET A 1 3.97 -12.06 6.75
C MET A 1 4.65 -13.40 6.66
N THR A 2 5.94 -13.48 6.97
CA THR A 2 6.64 -14.77 7.11
C THR A 2 7.44 -14.79 8.40
N ALA A 3 7.65 -15.97 8.96
CA ALA A 3 8.29 -16.15 10.25
C ALA A 3 8.98 -17.51 10.35
N VAL A 4 10.06 -17.58 11.13
CA VAL A 4 10.80 -18.83 11.37
C VAL A 4 10.98 -19.00 12.88
N LEU A 5 10.65 -20.19 13.38
CA LEU A 5 10.90 -20.60 14.75
C LEU A 5 12.14 -21.49 14.79
N THR A 6 13.10 -21.13 15.63
CA THR A 6 14.34 -21.87 15.83
C THR A 6 14.58 -22.20 17.31
N GLN A 7 15.40 -23.20 17.56
CA GLN A 7 15.86 -23.56 18.90
C GLN A 7 17.38 -23.71 18.90
N LYS A 8 18.01 -23.17 19.94
CA LYS A 8 19.46 -23.29 20.14
C LYS A 8 19.82 -24.75 20.50
N THR A 9 20.82 -25.28 19.82
CA THR A 9 21.43 -26.61 20.04
C THR A 9 22.95 -26.47 20.17
N SER A 10 23.64 -27.55 20.50
CA SER A 10 25.12 -27.58 20.56
C SER A 10 25.79 -27.26 19.22
N MET A 11 25.13 -27.53 18.10
CA MET A 11 25.65 -27.27 16.75
C MET A 11 25.16 -25.96 16.13
N GLY A 12 24.55 -25.07 16.92
CA GLY A 12 23.93 -23.83 16.43
C GLY A 12 22.40 -23.87 16.53
N HIS A 13 21.70 -23.04 15.76
CA HIS A 13 20.23 -23.02 15.84
C HIS A 13 19.63 -24.00 14.84
N LYS A 14 18.69 -24.81 15.32
CA LYS A 14 17.91 -25.74 14.51
C LYS A 14 16.55 -25.13 14.23
N THR A 15 16.15 -25.07 12.96
CA THR A 15 14.79 -24.65 12.58
C THR A 15 13.77 -25.70 13.00
N ILE A 16 12.69 -25.25 13.64
CA ILE A 16 11.58 -26.08 14.09
C ILE A 16 10.39 -25.92 13.14
N ALA A 17 10.05 -24.67 12.77
CA ALA A 17 8.89 -24.39 11.95
C ALA A 17 9.07 -23.13 11.12
N TYR A 18 8.36 -23.09 9.99
CA TYR A 18 8.16 -21.90 9.16
C TYR A 18 6.68 -21.52 9.22
N TYR A 19 6.41 -20.23 9.32
CA TYR A 19 5.06 -19.67 9.26
C TYR A 19 4.98 -18.66 8.13
N SER A 20 3.87 -18.67 7.41
CA SER A 20 3.56 -17.69 6.38
C SER A 20 2.08 -17.34 6.41
N GLY A 21 1.77 -16.09 6.12
CA GLY A 21 0.41 -15.58 6.05
C GLY A 21 0.35 -14.27 5.27
N LEU A 22 -0.83 -13.98 4.72
CA LEU A 22 -1.10 -12.69 4.09
C LEU A 22 -1.50 -11.68 5.17
N LEU A 23 -1.02 -10.44 5.04
CA LEU A 23 -1.58 -9.33 5.80
C LEU A 23 -3.05 -9.17 5.42
N ASP A 24 -3.89 -8.88 6.41
CA ASP A 24 -5.28 -8.52 6.14
C ASP A 24 -5.34 -7.21 5.33
N THR A 25 -6.46 -6.97 4.65
CA THR A 25 -6.62 -5.84 3.73
C THR A 25 -6.46 -4.49 4.42
N VAL A 26 -6.77 -4.39 5.71
CA VAL A 26 -6.57 -3.18 6.51
C VAL A 26 -5.10 -3.00 6.84
N MET A 27 -4.38 -4.05 7.25
CA MET A 27 -2.93 -3.96 7.49
C MET A 27 -2.13 -3.59 6.27
N LYS A 28 -2.56 -3.97 5.08
CA LYS A 28 -1.91 -3.55 3.83
C LYS A 28 -1.97 -2.04 3.60
N GLU A 29 -2.95 -1.32 4.16
CA GLU A 29 -3.05 0.14 4.06
C GLU A 29 -2.00 0.87 4.90
N HIS A 30 -1.59 0.24 6.00
CA HIS A 30 -0.68 0.79 7.00
C HIS A 30 0.78 0.76 6.56
N TYR A 31 1.64 1.47 7.28
CA TYR A 31 3.05 1.62 6.90
C TYR A 31 3.87 0.35 7.15
N PRO A 32 5.00 0.17 6.44
CA PRO A 32 5.86 -1.01 6.64
C PRO A 32 6.22 -1.26 8.11
N CYS A 33 6.43 -0.20 8.90
CA CYS A 33 6.69 -0.30 10.33
C CYS A 33 5.49 -0.87 11.12
N GLU A 34 4.28 -0.41 10.84
CA GLU A 34 3.05 -0.92 11.48
C GLU A 34 2.69 -2.32 10.97
N GLN A 35 2.97 -2.62 9.69
CA GLN A 35 2.86 -3.97 9.14
C GLN A 35 3.85 -4.94 9.81
N ALA A 36 5.07 -4.47 10.14
CA ALA A 36 6.04 -5.25 10.89
C ALA A 36 5.57 -5.53 12.32
N LEU A 37 4.89 -4.58 12.98
CA LEU A 37 4.25 -4.79 14.28
C LEU A 37 3.19 -5.90 14.20
N ALA A 38 2.28 -5.85 13.21
CA ALA A 38 1.29 -6.91 13.02
C ALA A 38 1.94 -8.27 12.69
N THR A 39 3.01 -8.27 11.91
CA THR A 39 3.78 -9.48 11.58
C THR A 39 4.45 -10.09 12.81
N ALA A 40 4.99 -9.26 13.71
CA ALA A 40 5.59 -9.69 14.96
C ALA A 40 4.54 -10.36 15.87
N ALA A 41 3.38 -9.73 16.04
CA ALA A 41 2.27 -10.31 16.80
C ALA A 41 1.75 -11.61 16.18
N PHE A 42 1.60 -11.66 14.85
CA PHE A 42 1.23 -12.87 14.11
C PHE A 42 2.22 -14.02 14.38
N ALA A 43 3.52 -13.72 14.34
CA ALA A 43 4.54 -14.72 14.59
C ALA A 43 4.32 -15.30 16.01
N VAL A 44 4.31 -14.46 17.05
CA VAL A 44 4.12 -14.85 18.46
C VAL A 44 2.91 -15.76 18.63
N GLN A 45 1.76 -15.34 18.10
CA GLN A 45 0.53 -16.12 18.16
C GLN A 45 0.67 -17.49 17.50
N LYS A 46 1.29 -17.59 16.32
CA LYS A 46 1.43 -18.85 15.58
C LYS A 46 2.39 -19.84 16.23
N SER A 47 3.39 -19.39 17.00
CA SER A 47 4.27 -20.31 17.72
C SER A 47 3.76 -20.76 19.08
N THR A 48 2.70 -20.15 19.61
CA THR A 48 2.22 -20.44 20.98
C THR A 48 2.04 -21.93 21.26
N THR A 49 1.51 -22.68 20.29
CA THR A 49 1.28 -24.14 20.41
C THR A 49 2.55 -24.96 20.49
N ILE A 50 3.66 -24.49 19.89
CA ILE A 50 4.96 -25.18 19.92
C ILE A 50 5.78 -24.73 21.14
N VAL A 51 5.76 -23.43 21.43
CA VAL A 51 6.54 -22.82 22.52
C VAL A 51 5.95 -23.16 23.88
N MET A 52 4.61 -23.33 23.97
CA MET A 52 3.88 -23.73 25.18
C MET A 52 4.25 -22.90 26.42
N GLY A 53 4.37 -21.57 26.26
CA GLY A 53 4.70 -20.64 27.34
C GLY A 53 6.18 -20.63 27.77
N SER A 54 7.04 -21.44 27.14
CA SER A 54 8.49 -21.39 27.37
C SER A 54 9.07 -20.01 26.98
N PRO A 55 10.24 -19.63 27.53
CA PRO A 55 10.92 -18.40 27.14
C PRO A 55 11.15 -18.32 25.63
N LEU A 56 10.72 -17.21 25.03
CA LEU A 56 10.78 -16.92 23.61
C LEU A 56 11.45 -15.57 23.41
N THR A 57 12.49 -15.52 22.60
CA THR A 57 13.06 -14.28 22.11
C THR A 57 12.50 -14.01 20.71
N LEU A 58 12.11 -12.78 20.41
CA LEU A 58 11.55 -12.37 19.13
C LEU A 58 12.48 -11.37 18.47
N TYR A 59 13.08 -11.76 17.35
CA TYR A 59 13.95 -10.89 16.55
C TYR A 59 13.14 -10.12 15.51
N VAL A 60 13.25 -8.80 15.53
CA VAL A 60 12.55 -7.88 14.63
C VAL A 60 13.48 -6.83 14.02
N GLU A 61 13.20 -6.41 12.79
CA GLU A 61 13.95 -5.34 12.11
C GLU A 61 13.48 -3.94 12.55
N HIS A 62 12.20 -3.85 12.91
CA HIS A 62 11.55 -2.61 13.32
C HIS A 62 11.49 -2.51 14.85
N ALA A 63 11.51 -1.27 15.37
CA ALA A 63 11.34 -0.99 16.79
C ALA A 63 9.86 -1.12 17.20
N VAL A 64 9.32 -2.34 17.14
CA VAL A 64 7.87 -2.61 17.30
C VAL A 64 7.30 -2.18 18.65
N LEU A 65 8.09 -2.21 19.72
CA LEU A 65 7.68 -1.70 21.04
C LEU A 65 7.54 -0.17 21.06
N THR A 66 8.44 0.55 20.39
CA THR A 66 8.35 1.99 20.21
C THR A 66 7.12 2.38 19.39
N ILE A 67 6.77 1.57 18.38
CA ILE A 67 5.58 1.79 17.55
C ILE A 67 4.30 1.65 18.40
N LEU A 68 4.23 0.69 19.32
CA LEU A 68 3.08 0.54 20.24
C LEU A 68 2.86 1.77 21.13
N GLN A 69 3.95 2.41 21.56
CA GLN A 69 3.91 3.57 22.45
C GLN A 69 3.72 4.90 21.72
N LYS A 70 3.66 4.88 20.38
CA LYS A 70 3.56 6.09 19.56
C LYS A 70 2.16 6.70 19.65
N SER A 71 2.09 7.98 20.01
CA SER A 71 0.83 8.74 20.06
C SER A 71 0.19 9.00 18.70
N LYS A 72 1.00 9.06 17.63
CA LYS A 72 0.58 9.25 16.23
C LYS A 72 0.62 7.94 15.43
N SER A 73 0.04 6.87 15.96
CA SER A 73 -0.17 5.62 15.21
C SER A 73 -1.39 5.76 14.29
N THR A 74 -1.34 5.18 13.09
CA THR A 74 -2.52 5.11 12.22
C THR A 74 -3.41 3.91 12.54
N LEU A 75 -2.95 3.01 13.40
CA LEU A 75 -3.69 1.84 13.86
C LEU A 75 -4.83 2.21 14.81
N THR A 76 -5.93 1.45 14.75
CA THR A 76 -7.03 1.60 15.71
C THR A 76 -6.62 1.18 17.12
N THR A 77 -7.24 1.78 18.14
CA THR A 77 -6.99 1.44 19.55
C THR A 77 -7.14 -0.06 19.81
N GLN A 78 -8.16 -0.71 19.22
CA GLN A 78 -8.38 -2.14 19.36
C GLN A 78 -7.19 -2.97 18.84
N ARG A 79 -6.59 -2.60 17.70
CA ARG A 79 -5.41 -3.30 17.16
C ARG A 79 -4.19 -3.07 18.04
N VAL A 80 -3.97 -1.84 18.49
CA VAL A 80 -2.85 -1.50 19.38
C VAL A 80 -2.92 -2.33 20.66
N SER A 81 -4.06 -2.32 21.36
CA SER A 81 -4.25 -3.11 22.58
C SER A 81 -4.11 -4.61 22.32
N GLY A 82 -4.62 -5.11 21.19
CA GLY A 82 -4.46 -6.51 20.79
C GLY A 82 -3.00 -6.91 20.61
N TYR A 83 -2.20 -6.08 19.94
CA TYR A 83 -0.77 -6.30 19.74
C TYR A 83 0.02 -6.16 21.05
N GLU A 84 -0.33 -5.20 21.89
CA GLU A 84 0.31 -4.97 23.19
C GLU A 84 0.16 -6.19 24.12
N VAL A 85 -1.03 -6.79 24.20
CA VAL A 85 -1.25 -8.01 25.01
C VAL A 85 -0.32 -9.16 24.58
N ILE A 86 -0.08 -9.30 23.27
CA ILE A 86 0.75 -10.38 22.71
C ILE A 86 2.24 -10.08 22.93
N LEU A 87 2.64 -8.83 22.71
CA LEU A 87 4.06 -8.45 22.72
C LEU A 87 4.59 -8.13 24.12
N SER A 88 3.71 -7.96 25.10
CA SER A 88 4.05 -7.76 26.52
C SER A 88 3.98 -9.04 27.35
N MET A 89 3.91 -10.22 26.71
CA MET A 89 3.89 -11.51 27.41
C MET A 89 5.17 -11.68 28.26
N PRO A 90 5.09 -12.10 29.54
CA PRO A 90 6.28 -12.19 30.42
C PRO A 90 7.37 -13.14 29.94
N SER A 91 7.00 -14.18 29.18
CA SER A 91 7.95 -15.14 28.61
C SER A 91 8.54 -14.69 27.27
N LEU A 92 8.15 -13.51 26.77
CA LEU A 92 8.59 -12.96 25.50
C LEU A 92 9.63 -11.85 25.71
N GLN A 93 10.77 -11.97 25.04
CA GLN A 93 11.77 -10.91 24.94
C GLN A 93 11.85 -10.43 23.50
N VAL A 94 11.50 -9.18 23.23
CA VAL A 94 11.65 -8.59 21.88
C VAL A 94 13.05 -7.98 21.74
N VAL A 95 13.75 -8.32 20.66
CA VAL A 95 15.11 -7.86 20.37
C VAL A 95 15.19 -7.34 18.94
N ARG A 96 15.77 -6.17 18.75
CA ARG A 96 15.96 -5.56 17.43
C ARG A 96 17.22 -6.11 16.73
N CYS A 97 17.19 -6.23 15.41
CA CYS A 97 18.30 -6.72 14.58
C CYS A 97 18.19 -6.23 13.14
N HIS A 98 19.31 -5.89 12.48
CA HIS A 98 19.30 -5.20 11.18
C HIS A 98 19.66 -6.07 9.97
N THR A 99 20.40 -7.17 10.14
CA THR A 99 20.89 -8.00 9.02
C THR A 99 20.30 -9.40 9.05
N PHE A 100 19.70 -9.78 7.92
CA PHE A 100 19.16 -11.11 7.65
C PHE A 100 19.82 -11.74 6.45
N ASN A 101 20.24 -12.99 6.58
CA ASN A 101 20.51 -13.81 5.41
C ASN A 101 19.17 -14.34 4.85
N PRO A 102 18.74 -13.94 3.63
CA PRO A 102 17.47 -14.35 3.05
C PRO A 102 17.35 -15.87 2.82
N ALA A 103 18.48 -16.57 2.69
CA ALA A 103 18.53 -18.00 2.42
C ALA A 103 18.49 -18.85 3.71
N THR A 104 18.93 -18.30 4.84
CA THR A 104 19.10 -19.08 6.09
C THR A 104 18.32 -18.52 7.29
N PHE A 105 17.70 -17.34 7.15
CA PHE A 105 16.89 -16.67 8.18
C PHE A 105 17.60 -16.42 9.52
N PHE A 106 18.94 -16.35 9.53
CA PHE A 106 19.73 -16.01 10.73
C PHE A 106 19.81 -14.50 10.93
N ALA A 107 19.67 -14.06 12.17
CA ALA A 107 19.85 -12.68 12.61
C ALA A 107 21.22 -12.50 13.27
N HIS A 108 21.90 -11.40 12.97
CA HIS A 108 23.01 -10.91 13.79
C HIS A 108 22.49 -9.76 14.68
N PRO A 109 22.64 -9.83 16.01
CA PRO A 109 22.39 -8.68 16.88
C PRO A 109 23.46 -7.61 16.62
N VAL A 110 23.04 -6.35 16.53
CA VAL A 110 23.90 -5.19 16.26
C VAL A 110 23.69 -4.14 17.36
N SER A 111 24.69 -3.28 17.60
CA SER A 111 24.58 -2.08 18.44
C SER A 111 23.61 -1.04 17.83
N ASP A 112 23.05 -0.17 18.67
CA ASP A 112 22.01 0.81 18.30
C ASP A 112 22.40 1.83 17.21
N ASP A 113 23.68 1.93 16.85
CA ASP A 113 24.24 3.00 16.01
C ASP A 113 24.06 2.81 14.48
N GLU A 114 23.53 1.66 14.01
CA GLU A 114 23.33 1.37 12.58
C GLU A 114 21.84 1.31 12.18
N GLN A 115 21.10 2.39 12.49
CA GLN A 115 19.67 2.47 12.22
C GLN A 115 19.36 2.70 10.72
N VAL A 116 18.89 1.66 10.02
CA VAL A 116 18.46 1.73 8.59
C VAL A 116 17.31 2.72 8.36
N HIS A 117 16.38 2.83 9.32
CA HIS A 117 15.33 3.85 9.32
C HIS A 117 14.72 4.06 10.70
N ASP A 118 14.12 5.24 10.92
CA ASP A 118 13.50 5.59 12.19
C ASP A 118 11.98 5.34 12.21
N CYS A 119 11.58 4.30 12.96
CA CYS A 119 10.18 3.92 13.14
C CYS A 119 9.40 4.98 13.95
N ALA A 120 10.07 5.82 14.75
CA ALA A 120 9.43 6.83 15.57
C ALA A 120 8.99 8.05 14.74
N THR A 121 9.82 8.50 13.80
CA THR A 121 9.58 9.71 12.99
C THR A 121 8.83 9.49 11.68
N TYR A 122 8.54 8.25 11.29
CA TYR A 122 7.75 7.96 10.09
C TYR A 122 6.29 8.42 10.28
N THR A 123 5.84 9.45 9.56
CA THR A 123 4.46 9.97 9.64
C THR A 123 3.80 10.03 8.26
N PRO A 124 2.46 9.94 8.19
CA PRO A 124 1.69 10.10 6.95
C PRO A 124 2.03 11.37 6.17
N GLU A 125 2.24 12.45 6.91
CA GLU A 125 2.49 13.81 6.41
C GLU A 125 3.76 13.88 5.53
N LYS A 126 4.69 12.92 5.64
CA LYS A 126 5.92 12.89 4.84
C LYS A 126 5.81 12.10 3.53
N GLU A 127 4.73 11.36 3.30
CA GLU A 127 4.67 10.44 2.16
C GLU A 127 4.24 11.08 0.84
N SER A 128 3.32 12.04 0.86
CA SER A 128 2.86 12.64 -0.39
C SER A 128 3.94 13.54 -1.00
N GLY A 129 4.72 14.24 -0.16
CA GLY A 129 5.64 15.28 -0.63
C GLY A 129 4.94 16.47 -1.28
N ILE A 130 3.60 16.53 -1.18
CA ILE A 130 2.74 17.53 -1.80
C ILE A 130 2.38 18.56 -0.74
N GLY A 131 2.58 19.84 -1.05
CA GLY A 131 2.26 20.94 -0.15
C GLY A 131 0.75 21.19 -0.05
N GLU A 132 0.27 21.50 1.15
CA GLU A 132 -1.06 22.12 1.37
C GLU A 132 -0.99 23.65 1.35
N ASP A 133 0.22 24.20 1.50
CA ASP A 133 0.47 25.64 1.55
C ASP A 133 0.91 26.21 0.19
N PRO A 134 0.54 27.46 -0.13
CA PRO A 134 1.00 28.14 -1.33
C PRO A 134 2.53 28.24 -1.39
N ILE A 135 3.09 28.02 -2.58
CA ILE A 135 4.53 28.13 -2.84
C ILE A 135 4.83 29.50 -3.49
N PRO A 136 5.52 30.43 -2.81
CA PRO A 136 5.75 31.76 -3.35
C PRO A 136 6.52 31.73 -4.68
N GLY A 137 6.01 32.43 -5.70
CA GLY A 137 6.66 32.53 -7.02
C GLY A 137 6.39 31.37 -7.96
N SER A 138 5.62 30.36 -7.54
CA SER A 138 5.22 29.23 -8.39
C SER A 138 4.07 29.57 -9.33
N MET A 139 3.90 28.78 -10.39
CA MET A 139 2.82 28.96 -11.35
C MET A 139 1.47 28.64 -10.72
N LEU A 140 0.47 29.49 -10.95
CA LEU A 140 -0.87 29.34 -10.40
C LEU A 140 -1.81 28.69 -11.42
N LEU A 141 -2.39 27.54 -11.05
CA LEU A 141 -3.26 26.74 -11.91
C LEU A 141 -4.57 26.44 -11.16
N PHE A 142 -5.66 26.35 -11.90
CA PHE A 142 -6.99 25.99 -11.42
C PHE A 142 -7.50 24.84 -12.26
N VAL A 143 -8.09 23.82 -11.63
CA VAL A 143 -8.65 22.66 -12.32
C VAL A 143 -10.08 22.42 -11.89
N ASN A 144 -10.89 21.96 -12.82
CA ASN A 144 -12.25 21.52 -12.53
C ASN A 144 -12.68 20.43 -13.53
N GLY A 145 -13.46 19.46 -13.04
CA GLY A 145 -14.17 18.47 -13.84
C GLY A 145 -15.68 18.55 -13.65
N SER A 146 -16.42 18.62 -14.75
CA SER A 146 -17.88 18.69 -14.75
C SER A 146 -18.52 17.44 -15.35
N SER A 147 -19.70 17.09 -14.86
CA SER A 147 -20.54 16.02 -15.42
C SER A 147 -22.01 16.40 -15.30
N LEU A 148 -22.70 16.45 -16.43
CA LEU A 148 -24.10 16.86 -16.57
C LEU A 148 -24.89 15.78 -17.32
N ILE A 149 -26.17 15.63 -16.99
CA ILE A 149 -27.08 14.75 -17.73
C ILE A 149 -27.96 15.64 -18.59
N ASP A 150 -27.94 15.40 -19.90
CA ASP A 150 -28.86 16.01 -20.83
C ASP A 150 -30.29 15.52 -20.53
N GLN A 151 -31.21 16.45 -20.28
CA GLN A 151 -32.59 16.13 -19.91
C GLN A 151 -33.40 15.57 -21.09
N GLU A 152 -33.03 15.89 -22.33
CA GLU A 152 -33.75 15.45 -23.52
C GLU A 152 -33.30 14.06 -23.96
N THR A 153 -31.99 13.83 -24.00
CA THR A 153 -31.42 12.56 -24.47
C THR A 153 -31.16 11.56 -23.34
N GLY A 154 -31.08 12.01 -22.08
CA GLY A 154 -30.69 11.21 -20.92
C GLY A 154 -29.21 10.84 -20.90
N ILE A 155 -28.41 11.34 -21.85
CA ILE A 155 -26.99 11.02 -21.98
C ILE A 155 -26.20 11.87 -20.99
N ARG A 156 -25.19 11.25 -20.37
CA ARG A 156 -24.24 11.96 -19.53
C ARG A 156 -23.13 12.57 -20.39
N HIS A 157 -22.81 13.81 -20.10
CA HIS A 157 -21.79 14.61 -20.74
C HIS A 157 -20.81 15.08 -19.68
N SER A 158 -19.52 14.92 -19.93
CA SER A 158 -18.48 15.26 -18.96
C SER A 158 -17.36 16.00 -19.63
N GLY A 159 -16.67 16.85 -18.89
CA GLY A 159 -15.61 17.69 -19.41
C GLY A 159 -14.63 18.08 -18.31
N GLU A 160 -13.40 18.33 -18.70
CA GLU A 160 -12.37 18.87 -17.83
C GLU A 160 -11.92 20.24 -18.32
N ALA A 161 -11.38 21.03 -17.41
CA ALA A 161 -10.64 22.23 -17.77
C ALA A 161 -9.49 22.53 -16.82
N VAL A 162 -8.47 23.16 -17.41
CA VAL A 162 -7.31 23.71 -16.72
C VAL A 162 -7.18 25.18 -17.07
N VAL A 163 -7.10 26.03 -16.05
CA VAL A 163 -6.91 27.48 -16.18
C VAL A 163 -5.61 27.89 -15.52
N LYS A 164 -4.84 28.73 -16.19
CA LYS A 164 -3.60 29.31 -15.67
C LYS A 164 -3.81 30.77 -15.32
N ALA A 165 -3.28 31.19 -14.17
CA ALA A 165 -3.16 32.59 -13.82
C ALA A 165 -1.81 33.15 -14.28
N GLU A 166 -1.85 34.30 -14.92
CA GLU A 166 -0.66 35.10 -15.22
C GLU A 166 -0.70 36.36 -14.36
N GLN A 167 0.23 36.40 -13.40
CA GLN A 167 0.40 37.55 -12.51
C GLN A 167 1.34 38.55 -13.20
N GLN A 168 0.76 39.57 -13.83
CA GLN A 168 1.52 40.69 -14.40
C GLN A 168 1.43 41.91 -13.49
N ARG A 169 2.43 42.80 -13.58
CA ARG A 169 2.52 44.02 -12.75
C ARG A 169 1.30 44.96 -12.85
N SER A 170 0.52 44.86 -13.92
CA SER A 170 -0.61 45.75 -14.22
C SER A 170 -1.98 45.14 -13.90
N ALA A 171 -2.15 43.82 -14.05
CA ALA A 171 -3.38 43.10 -13.72
C ALA A 171 -3.14 41.58 -13.76
N ASP A 172 -3.84 40.85 -12.89
CA ASP A 172 -3.89 39.39 -12.96
C ASP A 172 -4.85 38.95 -14.07
N THR A 173 -4.32 38.18 -15.03
CA THR A 173 -5.10 37.58 -16.11
C THR A 173 -5.26 36.08 -15.90
N LEU A 174 -6.34 35.53 -16.44
CA LEU A 174 -6.65 34.10 -16.40
C LEU A 174 -6.77 33.61 -17.84
N GLN A 175 -6.13 32.48 -18.14
CA GLN A 175 -6.13 31.87 -19.46
C GLN A 175 -6.55 30.40 -19.35
N ILE A 176 -7.51 29.98 -20.17
CA ILE A 176 -7.85 28.56 -20.34
C ILE A 176 -6.70 27.89 -21.10
N VAL A 177 -6.06 26.92 -20.47
CA VAL A 177 -4.94 26.14 -21.04
C VAL A 177 -5.44 24.82 -21.62
N SER A 178 -6.38 24.18 -20.92
CA SER A 178 -7.05 22.97 -21.39
C SER A 178 -8.56 23.09 -21.21
N GLN A 179 -9.30 22.51 -22.15
CA GLN A 179 -10.75 22.42 -22.14
C GLN A 179 -11.16 21.24 -23.02
N ILE A 180 -11.32 20.05 -22.43
CA ILE A 180 -11.45 18.80 -23.18
C ILE A 180 -12.77 18.10 -22.83
N PRO A 181 -13.61 17.72 -23.83
CA PRO A 181 -14.76 16.86 -23.61
C PRO A 181 -14.31 15.44 -23.25
N LEU A 182 -14.92 14.86 -22.24
CA LEU A 182 -14.60 13.52 -21.72
C LEU A 182 -15.65 12.49 -22.17
N PRO A 183 -15.30 11.19 -22.12
CA PRO A 183 -16.25 10.12 -22.42
C PRO A 183 -17.52 10.22 -21.57
N SER A 184 -18.67 9.96 -22.20
CA SER A 184 -19.99 10.12 -21.60
C SER A 184 -20.23 9.30 -20.33
N HIS A 185 -19.45 8.24 -20.10
CA HIS A 185 -19.58 7.40 -18.90
C HIS A 185 -18.83 7.96 -17.67
N PHE A 186 -18.03 9.02 -17.81
CA PHE A 186 -17.24 9.57 -16.71
C PHE A 186 -18.13 10.32 -15.73
N SER A 187 -18.00 10.03 -14.43
CA SER A 187 -18.67 10.80 -13.37
C SER A 187 -18.00 12.17 -13.16
N ALA A 188 -18.62 13.06 -12.38
CA ALA A 188 -17.99 14.32 -11.96
C ALA A 188 -16.65 14.04 -11.26
N GLN A 189 -16.61 13.07 -10.34
CA GLN A 189 -15.36 12.66 -9.67
C GLN A 189 -14.29 12.15 -10.64
N ALA A 190 -14.68 11.41 -11.68
CA ALA A 190 -13.74 10.97 -12.71
C ALA A 190 -13.21 12.15 -13.52
N ALA A 191 -14.08 13.08 -13.91
CA ALA A 191 -13.68 14.29 -14.63
C ALA A 191 -12.69 15.14 -13.81
N GLU A 192 -12.93 15.27 -12.51
CA GLU A 192 -12.05 16.00 -11.58
C GLU A 192 -10.67 15.34 -11.45
N LEU A 193 -10.62 14.01 -11.41
CA LEU A 193 -9.37 13.26 -11.45
C LEU A 193 -8.62 13.47 -12.77
N VAL A 194 -9.33 13.51 -13.90
CA VAL A 194 -8.71 13.76 -15.20
C VAL A 194 -8.15 15.18 -15.27
N ALA A 195 -8.89 16.18 -14.81
CA ALA A 195 -8.44 17.58 -14.79
C ALA A 195 -7.13 17.75 -14.02
N ILE A 196 -7.01 17.10 -12.84
CA ILE A 196 -5.76 17.16 -12.08
C ILE A 196 -4.62 16.32 -12.70
N ILE A 197 -4.93 15.21 -13.36
CA ILE A 197 -3.90 14.45 -14.09
C ILE A 197 -3.36 15.28 -15.26
N GLU A 198 -4.24 15.93 -16.01
CA GLU A 198 -3.89 16.77 -17.16
C GLU A 198 -2.97 17.91 -16.73
N VAL A 199 -3.38 18.70 -15.72
CA VAL A 199 -2.54 19.82 -15.26
C VAL A 199 -1.17 19.39 -14.76
N LEU A 200 -1.08 18.22 -14.11
CA LEU A 200 0.20 17.69 -13.62
C LEU A 200 1.12 17.26 -14.76
N GLN A 201 0.56 16.74 -15.86
CA GLN A 201 1.32 16.42 -17.07
C GLN A 201 1.88 17.68 -17.74
N HIS A 202 1.10 18.77 -17.80
CA HIS A 202 1.59 20.06 -18.30
C HIS A 202 2.59 20.75 -17.36
N ALA A 203 2.66 20.31 -16.10
CA ALA A 203 3.52 20.88 -15.06
C ALA A 203 4.89 20.19 -14.93
N GLU A 204 5.29 19.33 -15.86
CA GLU A 204 6.55 18.58 -15.79
C GLU A 204 7.77 19.51 -15.58
N GLY A 205 8.54 19.25 -14.52
CA GLY A 205 9.72 20.04 -14.14
C GLY A 205 9.43 21.42 -13.54
N LEU A 206 8.17 21.85 -13.45
CA LEU A 206 7.77 23.16 -12.95
C LEU A 206 7.43 23.14 -11.46
N GLU A 207 7.54 24.31 -10.83
CA GLU A 207 6.96 24.54 -9.50
C GLU A 207 5.55 25.12 -9.66
N VAL A 208 4.53 24.41 -9.19
CA VAL A 208 3.12 24.74 -9.43
C VAL A 208 2.27 24.71 -8.16
N ILE A 209 1.27 25.59 -8.12
CA ILE A 209 0.16 25.56 -7.18
C ILE A 209 -1.09 25.24 -7.98
N ILE A 210 -1.79 24.18 -7.60
CA ILE A 210 -3.02 23.73 -8.25
C ILE A 210 -4.18 23.92 -7.27
N TYR A 211 -5.13 24.77 -7.63
CA TYR A 211 -6.38 24.93 -6.91
C TYR A 211 -7.46 24.02 -7.49
N SER A 212 -8.19 23.36 -6.60
CA SER A 212 -9.39 22.59 -6.91
C SER A 212 -10.43 22.80 -5.81
N ASP A 213 -11.69 22.98 -6.17
CA ASP A 213 -12.81 23.02 -5.23
C ASP A 213 -13.26 21.59 -4.80
N SER A 214 -12.85 20.58 -5.56
CA SER A 214 -13.14 19.18 -5.30
C SER A 214 -12.53 18.66 -4.00
N ALA A 215 -13.40 18.42 -3.01
CA ALA A 215 -13.02 17.71 -1.79
C ALA A 215 -12.46 16.31 -2.08
N TYR A 216 -12.94 15.68 -3.16
CA TYR A 216 -12.51 14.34 -3.55
C TYR A 216 -11.06 14.35 -4.04
N VAL A 217 -10.70 15.29 -4.92
CA VAL A 217 -9.32 15.44 -5.43
C VAL A 217 -8.36 15.73 -4.28
N THR A 218 -8.64 16.77 -3.49
CA THR A 218 -7.77 17.21 -2.39
C THR A 218 -7.57 16.13 -1.33
N THR A 219 -8.64 15.44 -0.91
CA THR A 219 -8.53 14.31 0.03
C THR A 219 -7.77 13.13 -0.58
N THR A 220 -7.98 12.85 -1.87
CA THR A 220 -7.32 11.74 -2.57
C THR A 220 -5.82 11.96 -2.62
N VAL A 221 -5.39 13.13 -3.09
CA VAL A 221 -3.99 13.51 -3.25
C VAL A 221 -3.24 13.52 -1.91
N HIS A 222 -3.83 14.11 -0.87
CA HIS A 222 -3.11 14.30 0.41
C HIS A 222 -3.12 13.08 1.32
N SER A 223 -4.07 12.15 1.16
CA SER A 223 -4.23 11.07 2.15
C SER A 223 -4.49 9.69 1.55
N SER A 224 -5.42 9.59 0.60
CA SER A 224 -6.03 8.29 0.30
C SER A 224 -5.29 7.53 -0.78
N ILE A 225 -4.62 8.21 -1.71
CA ILE A 225 -4.06 7.59 -2.90
C ILE A 225 -2.94 6.58 -2.59
N HIS A 226 -1.97 6.94 -1.74
CA HIS A 226 -0.89 6.04 -1.31
C HIS A 226 -1.39 4.87 -0.47
N ARG A 227 -2.46 5.10 0.31
CA ARG A 227 -3.11 4.06 1.09
C ARG A 227 -3.77 3.02 0.19
N TRP A 228 -4.46 3.47 -0.86
CA TRP A 228 -5.04 2.57 -1.86
C TRP A 228 -3.96 1.85 -2.66
N GLU A 229 -2.89 2.54 -3.03
CA GLU A 229 -1.73 1.96 -3.73
C GLU A 229 -1.12 0.79 -2.96
N ARG A 230 -0.83 0.96 -1.66
CA ARG A 230 -0.30 -0.12 -0.81
C ARG A 230 -1.23 -1.33 -0.70
N ARG A 231 -2.55 -1.11 -0.80
CA ARG A 231 -3.55 -2.18 -0.83
C ARG A 231 -3.75 -2.79 -2.23
N GLY A 232 -3.06 -2.29 -3.25
CA GLY A 232 -3.22 -2.72 -4.64
C GLY A 232 -4.52 -2.23 -5.29
N PHE A 233 -5.04 -1.09 -4.82
CA PHE A 233 -6.30 -0.48 -5.25
C PHE A 233 -7.52 -1.39 -5.08
N LEU A 234 -7.52 -2.22 -4.04
CA LEU A 234 -8.68 -3.02 -3.65
C LEU A 234 -9.45 -2.28 -2.55
N LYS A 235 -10.68 -2.70 -2.24
CA LYS A 235 -11.48 -2.37 -1.06
C LYS A 235 -11.34 -3.49 -0.02
N TYR A 236 -11.99 -3.33 1.13
CA TYR A 236 -11.96 -4.35 2.19
C TYR A 236 -12.61 -5.68 1.78
N ASP A 237 -13.62 -5.62 0.90
CA ASP A 237 -14.35 -6.76 0.34
C ASP A 237 -13.62 -7.44 -0.84
N GLY A 238 -12.46 -6.91 -1.24
CA GLY A 238 -11.66 -7.42 -2.36
C GLY A 238 -12.06 -6.86 -3.73
N SER A 239 -13.13 -6.05 -3.82
CA SER A 239 -13.47 -5.35 -5.07
C SER A 239 -12.50 -4.20 -5.36
N PRO A 240 -12.30 -3.77 -6.61
CA PRO A 240 -11.41 -2.64 -6.91
C PRO A 240 -11.99 -1.31 -6.39
N VAL A 241 -11.10 -0.38 -6.03
CA VAL A 241 -11.47 1.02 -5.78
C VAL A 241 -11.99 1.63 -7.08
N MET A 242 -13.02 2.49 -6.96
CA MET A 242 -13.56 3.21 -8.12
C MET A 242 -12.45 4.02 -8.79
N HIS A 243 -12.45 4.06 -10.13
CA HIS A 243 -11.48 4.83 -10.92
C HIS A 243 -10.01 4.44 -10.67
N LYS A 244 -9.74 3.16 -10.35
CA LYS A 244 -8.40 2.61 -10.12
C LYS A 244 -7.36 3.08 -11.15
N ASP A 245 -7.70 3.05 -12.44
CA ASP A 245 -6.73 3.38 -13.50
C ASP A 245 -6.39 4.88 -13.52
N LEU A 246 -7.37 5.75 -13.28
CA LEU A 246 -7.13 7.19 -13.10
C LEU A 246 -6.28 7.45 -11.85
N LEU A 247 -6.55 6.76 -10.74
CA LEU A 247 -5.75 6.89 -9.52
C LEU A 247 -4.29 6.44 -9.75
N ALA A 248 -4.07 5.34 -10.48
CA ALA A 248 -2.73 4.89 -10.83
C ALA A 248 -1.99 5.88 -11.75
N GLN A 249 -2.71 6.54 -12.67
CA GLN A 249 -2.15 7.62 -13.49
C GLN A 249 -1.82 8.85 -12.66
N LEU A 250 -2.69 9.23 -11.71
CA LEU A 250 -2.48 10.37 -10.82
C LEU A 250 -1.21 10.20 -9.98
N ILE A 251 -0.92 9.00 -9.45
CA ILE A 251 0.34 8.76 -8.70
C ILE A 251 1.55 9.04 -9.58
N LYS A 252 1.53 8.61 -10.85
CA LYS A 252 2.63 8.89 -11.77
C LYS A 252 2.73 10.38 -12.07
N ALA A 253 1.60 11.02 -12.37
CA ALA A 253 1.55 12.44 -12.71
C ALA A 253 2.05 13.34 -11.58
N LEU A 254 1.79 12.97 -10.32
CA LEU A 254 2.29 13.69 -9.13
C LEU A 254 3.82 13.73 -9.02
N THR A 255 4.53 12.85 -9.72
CA THR A 255 6.01 12.84 -9.75
C THR A 255 6.62 13.72 -10.83
N LEU A 256 5.80 14.29 -11.73
CA LEU A 256 6.28 15.08 -12.87
C LEU A 256 6.72 16.51 -12.48
N PRO A 257 5.98 17.27 -11.65
CA PRO A 257 6.42 18.60 -11.25
C PRO A 257 7.67 18.55 -10.38
N SER A 258 8.51 19.60 -10.44
CA SER A 258 9.65 19.71 -9.52
C SER A 258 9.20 20.01 -8.10
N LYS A 259 8.10 20.77 -7.96
CA LYS A 259 7.41 21.01 -6.70
C LYS A 259 5.92 21.27 -6.94
N VAL A 260 5.06 20.68 -6.13
CA VAL A 260 3.61 20.84 -6.27
C VAL A 260 2.94 21.10 -4.94
N ALA A 261 2.02 22.07 -4.93
CA ALA A 261 1.03 22.24 -3.87
C ALA A 261 -0.37 22.08 -4.45
N VAL A 262 -1.20 21.24 -3.84
CA VAL A 262 -2.60 21.04 -4.24
C VAL A 262 -3.49 21.59 -3.15
N ILE A 263 -4.21 22.67 -3.43
CA ILE A 263 -4.90 23.47 -2.41
C ILE A 263 -6.39 23.47 -2.67
N LYS A 264 -7.16 23.22 -1.60
CA LYS A 264 -8.61 23.34 -1.67
C LYS A 264 -9.02 24.82 -1.75
N CYS A 265 -9.73 25.22 -2.79
CA CYS A 265 -10.44 26.49 -2.81
C CYS A 265 -11.91 26.33 -2.38
N ALA A 266 -12.49 27.43 -1.91
CA ALA A 266 -13.89 27.43 -1.52
C ALA A 266 -14.79 27.52 -2.77
N GLU A 267 -15.84 26.69 -2.76
CA GLU A 267 -16.82 26.63 -3.84
C GLU A 267 -17.78 27.84 -3.75
N HIS A 268 -18.16 28.40 -4.88
CA HIS A 268 -19.25 29.40 -4.99
C HIS A 268 -19.15 30.64 -4.07
N THR A 269 -17.94 31.16 -3.84
CA THR A 269 -17.73 32.27 -2.90
C THR A 269 -18.26 33.63 -3.38
N ASN A 270 -18.63 33.80 -4.66
CA ASN A 270 -18.97 35.09 -5.30
C ASN A 270 -17.92 36.19 -5.07
N GLN A 271 -16.71 35.84 -4.62
CA GLN A 271 -15.63 36.77 -4.36
C GLN A 271 -14.90 37.11 -5.65
N GLN A 272 -14.23 38.26 -5.66
CA GLN A 272 -13.53 38.80 -6.83
C GLN A 272 -12.00 38.65 -6.74
N ASP A 273 -11.51 37.93 -5.73
CA ASP A 273 -10.09 37.60 -5.63
C ASP A 273 -9.67 36.64 -6.76
N LEU A 274 -8.36 36.54 -6.98
CA LEU A 274 -7.80 35.76 -8.08
C LEU A 274 -8.19 34.28 -8.01
N VAL A 275 -8.27 33.71 -6.80
CA VAL A 275 -8.58 32.29 -6.61
C VAL A 275 -10.05 32.03 -6.96
N SER A 276 -10.96 32.86 -6.47
CA SER A 276 -12.39 32.74 -6.77
C SER A 276 -12.68 32.96 -8.25
N ARG A 277 -12.02 33.93 -8.89
CA ARG A 277 -12.13 34.17 -10.34
C ARG A 277 -11.55 33.00 -11.16
N GLY A 278 -10.42 32.44 -10.74
CA GLY A 278 -9.78 31.30 -11.38
C GLY A 278 -10.65 30.04 -11.30
N ASN A 279 -11.18 29.73 -10.11
CA ASN A 279 -12.08 28.60 -9.91
C ASN A 279 -13.38 28.74 -10.73
N ALA A 280 -13.98 29.94 -10.74
CA ALA A 280 -15.18 30.19 -11.54
C ALA A 280 -14.93 30.02 -13.04
N LEU A 281 -13.76 30.42 -13.55
CA LEU A 281 -13.42 30.22 -14.95
C LEU A 281 -13.17 28.73 -15.26
N ALA A 282 -12.53 27.99 -14.37
CA ALA A 282 -12.32 26.55 -14.53
C ALA A 282 -13.66 25.78 -14.54
N ASP A 283 -14.57 26.08 -13.61
CA ASP A 283 -15.93 25.51 -13.56
C ASP A 283 -16.72 25.80 -14.85
N TRP A 284 -16.69 27.05 -15.31
CA TRP A 284 -17.34 27.43 -16.56
C TRP A 284 -16.75 26.67 -17.75
N ALA A 285 -15.41 26.63 -17.87
CA ALA A 285 -14.73 25.96 -18.97
C ALA A 285 -15.02 24.45 -18.98
N ALA A 286 -15.02 23.78 -17.83
CA ALA A 286 -15.34 22.35 -17.72
C ALA A 286 -16.80 22.07 -18.11
N LYS A 287 -17.74 22.94 -17.73
CA LYS A 287 -19.15 22.85 -18.14
C LYS A 287 -19.33 23.03 -19.65
N GLU A 288 -18.61 23.97 -20.25
CA GLU A 288 -18.63 24.17 -21.71
C GLU A 288 -17.97 23.00 -22.46
N ALA A 289 -16.88 22.44 -21.91
CA ALA A 289 -16.27 21.23 -22.45
C ALA A 289 -17.25 20.05 -22.45
N ALA A 290 -17.98 19.85 -21.36
CA ALA A 290 -18.97 18.77 -21.26
C ALA A 290 -20.07 18.90 -22.33
N LYS A 291 -20.54 20.11 -22.63
CA LYS A 291 -21.56 20.33 -23.67
C LYS A 291 -21.09 20.03 -25.09
N THR A 292 -19.78 19.91 -25.30
CA THR A 292 -19.21 19.65 -26.62
C THR A 292 -19.13 18.15 -26.88
N SER A 293 -19.59 17.69 -28.04
CA SER A 293 -19.46 16.28 -28.43
C SER A 293 -17.97 15.92 -28.57
N PRO A 294 -17.51 14.79 -28.01
CA PRO A 294 -16.12 14.42 -28.14
C PRO A 294 -15.80 14.05 -29.60
N ASN A 295 -14.89 14.79 -30.23
CA ASN A 295 -14.31 14.44 -31.53
C ASN A 295 -13.23 13.36 -31.30
N TYR A 296 -13.63 12.10 -31.16
CA TYR A 296 -12.67 10.99 -31.19
C TYR A 296 -12.47 10.52 -32.63
N SER A 297 -11.27 10.72 -33.18
CA SER A 297 -10.79 9.92 -34.32
C SER A 297 -10.48 8.50 -33.85
N GLU A 298 -10.89 7.49 -34.61
CA GLU A 298 -10.79 6.03 -34.31
C GLU A 298 -9.37 5.49 -34.00
N GLN A 299 -8.34 6.33 -33.89
CA GLN A 299 -6.96 5.92 -33.59
C GLN A 299 -6.61 5.96 -32.09
N ASP A 300 -7.38 6.65 -31.26
CA ASP A 300 -7.07 6.80 -29.81
C ASP A 300 -7.65 5.67 -28.93
N GLU A 301 -8.52 4.82 -29.47
CA GLU A 301 -9.00 3.61 -28.78
C GLU A 301 -7.86 2.62 -28.47
N HIS A 302 -6.75 2.65 -29.20
CA HIS A 302 -5.67 1.68 -29.00
C HIS A 302 -4.83 1.95 -27.73
N THR A 303 -4.89 3.16 -27.17
CA THR A 303 -4.15 3.52 -25.94
C THR A 303 -5.02 3.41 -24.69
N LEU A 304 -6.35 3.54 -24.81
CA LEU A 304 -7.30 3.44 -23.69
C LEU A 304 -8.16 2.16 -23.68
N GLY A 305 -8.21 1.40 -24.78
CA GLY A 305 -9.13 0.27 -25.01
C GLY A 305 -8.59 -1.13 -24.72
N MET A 306 -7.38 -1.29 -24.17
CA MET A 306 -6.91 -2.60 -23.69
C MET A 306 -7.52 -3.00 -22.33
N MET A 307 -8.84 -2.92 -22.23
CA MET A 307 -9.63 -3.43 -21.12
C MET A 307 -10.98 -3.93 -21.65
N THR A 308 -11.02 -5.21 -22.03
CA THR A 308 -12.10 -6.18 -21.74
C THR A 308 -12.11 -7.26 -22.81
N SER A 309 -11.34 -8.34 -22.63
CA SER A 309 -11.71 -9.70 -23.05
C SER A 309 -10.55 -10.67 -22.83
N ARG A 310 -10.68 -11.51 -21.78
CA ARG A 310 -10.49 -12.97 -21.87
C ARG A 310 -10.77 -13.59 -20.51
N GLN A 311 -11.99 -14.06 -20.35
CA GLN A 311 -12.30 -15.13 -19.42
C GLN A 311 -12.11 -16.49 -20.13
N GLN A 312 -11.59 -17.43 -19.35
CA GLN A 312 -11.91 -18.87 -19.29
C GLN A 312 -11.00 -19.95 -19.94
N ASN A 313 -10.79 -20.95 -19.08
CA ASN A 313 -10.52 -22.39 -19.26
C ASN A 313 -9.08 -22.84 -18.99
N ALA A 314 -8.77 -23.93 -18.26
CA ALA A 314 -9.47 -24.90 -17.40
C ALA A 314 -8.35 -25.47 -16.46
N THR A 315 -8.50 -26.35 -15.45
CA THR A 315 -9.03 -27.72 -15.49
C THR A 315 -8.97 -28.33 -14.08
N GLU A 316 -10.06 -28.99 -13.70
CA GLU A 316 -10.31 -30.14 -12.81
C GLU A 316 -9.22 -30.68 -11.85
N LEU A 317 -9.63 -30.89 -10.58
CA LEU A 317 -9.09 -31.88 -9.64
C LEU A 317 -9.62 -33.29 -9.94
N PRO A 318 -8.83 -34.36 -9.64
CA PRO A 318 -9.43 -35.57 -9.06
C PRO A 318 -8.51 -36.19 -7.94
N PRO A 319 -8.84 -37.34 -7.28
CA PRO A 319 -9.18 -37.34 -5.84
C PRO A 319 -8.40 -38.36 -4.96
N HIS A 320 -8.70 -38.36 -3.64
CA HIS A 320 -8.45 -39.41 -2.62
C HIS A 320 -6.97 -39.70 -2.24
N THR A 321 -6.53 -40.11 -1.03
CA THR A 321 -7.16 -40.73 0.14
C THR A 321 -6.22 -40.66 1.38
N GLN A 322 -6.83 -40.53 2.56
CA GLN A 322 -6.52 -41.09 3.91
C GLN A 322 -5.11 -41.11 4.55
N ARG A 323 -5.11 -40.61 5.81
CA ARG A 323 -4.59 -41.16 7.11
C ARG A 323 -3.13 -41.68 7.14
N GLN A 324 -2.33 -41.57 8.20
CA GLN A 324 -2.58 -41.45 9.64
C GLN A 324 -1.26 -40.98 10.30
N HIS A 325 -1.41 -40.37 11.48
CA HIS A 325 -0.48 -40.17 12.58
C HIS A 325 0.87 -40.94 12.52
N ASP A 326 1.95 -40.29 12.96
CA ASP A 326 2.54 -40.63 14.27
C ASP A 326 3.68 -39.69 14.71
N TYR A 327 3.79 -39.63 16.03
CA TYR A 327 4.55 -38.76 16.94
C TYR A 327 6.08 -38.92 16.83
N ILE A 328 6.87 -38.08 17.54
CA ILE A 328 7.93 -38.53 18.49
C ILE A 328 8.74 -37.36 19.13
N TYR A 329 8.68 -37.39 20.47
CA TYR A 329 9.62 -37.06 21.54
C TYR A 329 10.29 -35.69 21.73
N VAL A 330 9.99 -35.14 22.91
CA VAL A 330 10.65 -34.00 23.55
C VAL A 330 11.51 -34.53 24.70
N ASN A 331 12.82 -34.30 24.65
CA ASN A 331 13.68 -34.39 25.83
C ASN A 331 13.67 -33.02 26.54
N CYS A 332 13.17 -33.03 27.77
CA CYS A 332 13.11 -31.89 28.67
C CYS A 332 14.44 -31.75 29.40
N LYS A 333 15.16 -30.65 29.10
CA LYS A 333 15.74 -29.73 30.11
C LYS A 333 16.44 -28.59 29.36
N ASN A 334 16.07 -27.37 29.74
CA ASN A 334 16.63 -26.07 29.30
C ASN A 334 16.26 -25.64 27.87
N LYS A 335 15.20 -24.83 27.73
CA LYS A 335 14.70 -24.36 26.43
C LYS A 335 14.53 -22.84 26.41
N HIS A 336 15.39 -22.17 25.64
CA HIS A 336 15.15 -20.85 25.06
C HIS A 336 14.71 -21.05 23.59
N TYR A 337 13.64 -20.38 23.17
CA TYR A 337 13.13 -20.41 21.79
C TYR A 337 13.26 -19.05 21.12
N LEU A 338 13.28 -19.02 19.79
CA LEU A 338 13.49 -17.82 19.00
C LEU A 338 12.57 -17.75 17.79
N MET A 339 11.85 -16.63 17.61
CA MET A 339 11.00 -16.40 16.44
C MET A 339 11.25 -15.05 15.78
N LYS A 340 10.91 -14.90 14.49
CA LYS A 340 11.06 -13.66 13.71
C LYS A 340 9.85 -13.42 12.83
N GLY A 341 9.49 -12.17 12.55
CA GLY A 341 8.55 -11.76 11.48
C GLY A 341 9.26 -11.02 10.33
N ILE A 342 8.86 -11.25 9.09
CA ILE A 342 9.28 -10.52 7.87
C ILE A 342 8.05 -9.84 7.25
N CYS A 343 8.16 -8.53 7.07
CA CYS A 343 7.33 -7.74 6.18
C CYS A 343 8.01 -7.72 4.80
N GLY A 344 7.38 -8.33 3.79
CA GLY A 344 7.96 -8.35 2.44
C GLY A 344 7.81 -6.99 1.79
N SER A 345 8.92 -6.40 1.35
CA SER A 345 8.95 -5.31 0.37
C SER A 345 8.51 -5.83 -1.00
N SER A 346 8.06 -4.90 -1.84
CA SER A 346 7.35 -5.04 -3.11
C SER A 346 8.11 -5.70 -4.27
N GLU A 347 9.23 -6.38 -4.04
CA GLU A 347 9.94 -7.12 -5.08
C GLU A 347 10.10 -8.58 -4.68
N GLY A 348 9.22 -9.43 -5.20
CA GLY A 348 9.33 -10.88 -5.03
C GLY A 348 10.52 -11.45 -5.80
N LEU A 349 10.98 -12.63 -5.39
CA LEU A 349 11.22 -13.78 -6.26
C LEU A 349 11.76 -14.97 -5.45
N TYR A 350 10.91 -15.94 -5.17
CA TYR A 350 11.29 -17.35 -5.29
C TYR A 350 10.12 -18.09 -5.94
N SER A 351 10.38 -18.74 -7.06
CA SER A 351 9.35 -19.52 -7.75
C SER A 351 9.10 -20.83 -6.99
N HIS A 352 7.87 -21.35 -7.08
CA HIS A 352 7.42 -22.60 -6.44
C HIS A 352 8.33 -23.81 -6.76
N GLN A 353 9.11 -23.76 -7.84
CA GLN A 353 10.08 -24.78 -8.22
C GLN A 353 11.42 -24.69 -7.46
N GLN A 354 11.84 -23.50 -7.00
CA GLN A 354 13.08 -23.34 -6.23
C GLN A 354 12.96 -23.94 -4.82
N ILE A 355 11.79 -23.86 -4.20
CA ILE A 355 11.48 -24.43 -2.87
C ILE A 355 11.54 -25.97 -2.89
N LEU A 356 11.15 -26.61 -3.99
CA LEU A 356 11.16 -28.07 -4.14
C LEU A 356 12.56 -28.64 -4.40
N SER A 357 13.49 -27.83 -4.92
CA SER A 357 14.85 -28.29 -5.26
C SER A 357 15.72 -28.59 -4.03
N ILE A 358 15.46 -27.92 -2.90
CA ILE A 358 16.19 -28.09 -1.63
C ILE A 358 15.80 -29.42 -0.94
N GLY A 359 14.59 -29.92 -1.17
CA GLY A 359 14.06 -31.13 -0.55
C GLY A 359 14.57 -32.47 -1.12
N LYS A 360 15.29 -32.48 -2.24
CA LYS A 360 15.68 -33.73 -2.93
C LYS A 360 17.03 -34.34 -2.52
N LYS A 361 17.84 -33.69 -1.66
CA LYS A 361 19.23 -34.11 -1.39
C LYS A 361 19.48 -35.00 -0.16
N ALA A 362 18.45 -35.55 0.49
CA ALA A 362 18.66 -36.44 1.64
C ALA A 362 17.78 -37.70 1.57
N GLN A 363 18.23 -38.69 0.80
CA GLN A 363 17.90 -40.10 1.01
C GLN A 363 19.23 -40.86 1.05
N VAL A 364 19.41 -41.73 2.05
CA VAL A 364 19.88 -43.13 1.90
C VAL A 364 19.88 -43.85 3.27
N SER A 365 19.16 -44.98 3.28
CA SER A 365 19.33 -46.23 4.05
C SER A 365 19.13 -46.30 5.57
N GLN A 366 18.09 -47.04 5.98
CA GLN A 366 18.12 -47.90 7.17
C GLN A 366 17.69 -49.32 6.81
N ARG A 367 18.51 -50.31 7.21
CA ARG A 367 18.13 -51.72 7.33
C ARG A 367 17.70 -52.01 8.78
N PHE A 368 16.59 -52.72 8.89
CA PHE A 368 15.89 -53.12 10.12
C PHE A 368 16.61 -54.18 10.94
N HIS A 369 16.43 -54.14 12.27
CA HIS A 369 16.13 -55.33 13.08
C HIS A 369 15.17 -54.99 14.23
N LYS A 370 14.12 -55.82 14.40
CA LYS A 370 13.07 -55.75 15.43
C LYS A 370 13.56 -56.35 16.77
N PRO A 371 12.96 -55.96 17.92
CA PRO A 371 13.35 -56.45 19.24
C PRO A 371 12.56 -57.71 19.67
N CYS A 372 13.25 -58.57 20.43
CA CYS A 372 12.70 -59.69 21.19
C CYS A 372 11.98 -59.21 22.46
N CYS A 373 10.80 -59.78 22.72
CA CYS A 373 10.15 -59.78 24.03
C CYS A 373 10.86 -60.77 24.98
N MET A 374 10.90 -60.43 26.26
CA MET A 374 11.08 -61.36 27.39
C MET A 374 9.70 -61.51 28.07
N GLN A 375 9.24 -62.57 28.72
CA GLN A 375 9.64 -63.93 29.14
C GLN A 375 8.36 -64.48 29.85
N PRO A 376 8.26 -65.74 30.34
CA PRO A 376 9.02 -66.95 30.04
C PRO A 376 8.28 -67.90 29.07
#